data_AF-A0A9D2RMA9-F1
#
_entry.id   AF-A0A9D2RMA9-F1
#
_cell.length_a   1.000
_cell.length_b   1.000
_cell.length_c   1.000
_cell.angle_alpha   90.00
_cell.angle_beta   90.00
_cell.angle_gamma   90.00
#
_symmetry.space_group_name_H-M   'P 1'
#
loop_
_entity.id
_entity.type
_entity.pdbx_description
1 polymer ?
#
loop_
_entity_poly.entity_id
_entity_poly.type
_entity_poly.pdbx_seq_one_letter_code
_entity_poly.pdbx_strand_id
1 'polypeptide(L)'
;MTSNRLEERLIRKIEELAGGIGLTGTDGTYRKLKGYQGSLPQISVAEDWATEESGSLGDGGPEDALIPYCIVRTTEIDFQDESAEARVYLVFCLYDKDSSMKGNQTMWNLLNRITGYFRANPVLDAFWCRREMKAVTQEEDTYPYFFGGIEMTWCIPDVEIEERE
;
A
#
# COMPACT_ATOMS: atom_id res chain seq x y z
N MET A 1 13.18 17.94 2.64
CA MET A 1 12.45 16.69 2.96
C MET A 1 12.50 15.79 1.74
N THR A 2 12.32 14.47 1.86
CA THR A 2 12.45 13.54 0.71
C THR A 2 11.18 12.74 0.47
N SER A 3 10.97 12.28 -0.77
CA SER A 3 9.91 11.35 -1.15
C SER A 3 9.93 10.07 -0.31
N ASN A 4 11.12 9.55 0.02
CA ASN A 4 11.24 8.36 0.87
C ASN A 4 10.61 8.55 2.25
N ARG A 5 10.74 9.76 2.84
CA ARG A 5 10.11 10.08 4.12
C ARG A 5 8.59 10.17 3.97
N LEU A 6 8.08 10.71 2.86
CA LEU A 6 6.64 10.71 2.58
C LEU A 6 6.09 9.27 2.50
N GLU A 7 6.78 8.38 1.77
CA GLU A 7 6.39 6.98 1.64
C GLU A 7 6.36 6.26 3.01
N GLU A 8 7.38 6.45 3.83
CA GLU A 8 7.43 5.88 5.19
C GLU A 8 6.25 6.34 6.05
N ARG A 9 5.91 7.65 6.00
CA ARG A 9 4.79 8.21 6.76
C ARG A 9 3.45 7.72 6.25
N LEU A 10 3.31 7.59 4.94
CA LEU A 10 2.12 7.01 4.32
C LEU A 10 1.92 5.57 4.75
N ILE A 11 2.97 4.74 4.70
CA ILE A 11 2.93 3.34 5.14
C ILE A 11 2.39 3.24 6.57
N ARG A 12 2.97 3.99 7.51
CA ARG A 12 2.53 3.96 8.92
C ARG A 12 1.05 4.35 9.07
N LYS A 13 0.62 5.41 8.40
CA LYS A 13 -0.79 5.86 8.47
C LYS A 13 -1.73 4.88 7.79
N ILE A 14 -1.35 4.25 6.67
CA ILE A 14 -2.17 3.26 5.97
C ILE A 14 -2.32 1.99 6.81
N GLU A 15 -1.25 1.49 7.45
CA GLU A 15 -1.32 0.36 8.38
C GLU A 15 -2.27 0.65 9.56
N GLU A 16 -2.22 1.86 10.11
CA GLU A 16 -3.13 2.32 11.16
C GLU A 16 -4.60 2.34 10.67
N LEU A 17 -4.86 2.93 9.51
CA LEU A 17 -6.21 3.02 8.93
C LEU A 17 -6.78 1.64 8.59
N ALA A 18 -5.93 0.69 8.17
CA ALA A 18 -6.33 -0.68 7.93
C ALA A 18 -6.58 -1.48 9.22
N GLY A 19 -6.15 -0.99 10.39
CA GLY A 19 -6.11 -1.70 11.68
C GLY A 19 -7.44 -2.15 12.30
N GLY A 20 -8.56 -2.07 11.58
CA GLY A 20 -9.85 -2.65 11.97
C GLY A 20 -10.57 -3.38 10.84
N ILE A 21 -9.89 -3.60 9.72
CA ILE A 21 -10.44 -4.35 8.59
C ILE A 21 -10.06 -5.82 8.77
N GLY A 22 -11.05 -6.69 8.53
CA GLY A 22 -10.91 -8.14 8.54
C GLY A 22 -10.08 -8.66 7.37
N LEU A 23 -8.75 -8.58 7.40
CA LEU A 23 -7.88 -9.05 6.32
C LEU A 23 -7.27 -10.41 6.62
N THR A 24 -7.10 -11.23 5.58
CA THR A 24 -6.57 -12.60 5.68
C THR A 24 -5.36 -12.83 4.79
N GLY A 25 -4.46 -13.71 5.23
CA GLY A 25 -3.41 -14.28 4.38
C GLY A 25 -3.89 -15.42 3.51
N THR A 26 -3.00 -15.97 2.68
CA THR A 26 -3.29 -17.11 1.80
C THR A 26 -3.59 -18.42 2.55
N ASP A 27 -3.09 -18.50 3.79
CA ASP A 27 -3.36 -19.54 4.78
C ASP A 27 -4.73 -19.40 5.47
N GLY A 28 -5.48 -18.34 5.19
CA GLY A 28 -6.77 -18.04 5.83
C GLY A 28 -6.66 -17.47 7.24
N THR A 29 -5.44 -17.21 7.73
CA THR A 29 -5.24 -16.58 9.04
C THR A 29 -5.45 -15.08 8.97
N TYR A 30 -5.93 -14.48 10.06
CA TYR A 30 -6.06 -13.03 10.15
C TYR A 30 -4.67 -12.39 10.16
N ARG A 31 -4.46 -11.41 9.29
CA ARG A 31 -3.19 -10.68 9.17
C ARG A 31 -3.44 -9.18 9.06
N LYS A 32 -2.52 -8.39 9.60
CA LYS A 32 -2.53 -6.93 9.41
C LYS A 32 -1.98 -6.60 8.03
N LEU A 33 -2.49 -5.54 7.42
CA LEU A 33 -1.91 -4.99 6.20
C LEU A 33 -0.46 -4.57 6.47
N LYS A 34 0.48 -5.02 5.64
CA LYS A 34 1.88 -4.58 5.71
C LYS A 34 2.24 -3.67 4.55
N GLY A 35 2.80 -2.50 4.85
CA GLY A 35 3.26 -1.56 3.84
C GLY A 35 4.73 -1.75 3.45
N TYR A 36 5.02 -1.57 2.15
CA TYR A 36 6.36 -1.64 1.57
C TYR A 36 6.64 -0.42 0.71
N GLN A 37 7.91 0.00 0.70
CA GLN A 37 8.36 1.17 -0.03
C GLN A 37 8.85 0.78 -1.43
N GLY A 38 8.25 1.35 -2.46
CA GLY A 38 8.65 1.17 -3.87
C GLY A 38 8.26 -0.18 -4.47
N SER A 39 8.70 -1.28 -3.87
CA SER A 39 8.46 -2.65 -4.35
C SER A 39 8.33 -3.65 -3.19
N LEU A 40 7.83 -4.85 -3.50
CA LEU A 40 7.92 -5.97 -2.56
C LEU A 40 9.39 -6.37 -2.30
N PRO A 41 9.70 -6.88 -1.10
CA PRO A 41 11.01 -7.46 -0.81
C PRO A 41 11.23 -8.73 -1.65
N GLN A 42 12.45 -8.93 -2.11
CA GLN A 42 12.84 -10.22 -2.71
C GLN A 42 12.99 -11.26 -1.60
N ILE A 43 12.05 -12.20 -1.54
CA ILE A 43 12.16 -13.35 -0.64
C ILE A 43 13.05 -14.38 -1.32
N SER A 44 14.30 -14.49 -0.87
CA SER A 44 15.10 -15.68 -1.17
C SER A 44 14.50 -16.83 -0.39
N VAL A 45 13.86 -17.77 -1.08
CA VAL A 45 13.46 -19.04 -0.47
C VAL A 45 14.77 -19.73 -0.09
N ALA A 46 15.17 -19.63 1.17
CA ALA A 46 16.25 -20.47 1.67
C ALA A 46 15.85 -21.93 1.44
N GLU A 47 16.79 -22.74 0.96
CA GLU A 47 16.62 -24.17 0.63
C GLU A 47 15.97 -25.00 1.77
N ASP A 48 15.88 -24.46 2.99
CA ASP A 48 15.31 -25.10 4.17
C ASP A 48 13.77 -25.24 4.19
N TRP A 49 13.02 -24.60 3.28
CA TRP A 49 11.56 -24.87 3.14
C TRP A 49 11.26 -26.14 2.33
N ALA A 50 12.29 -26.88 1.89
CA ALA A 50 12.17 -28.19 1.27
C ALA A 50 12.15 -29.34 2.32
N THR A 51 11.59 -29.12 3.51
CA THR A 51 11.34 -30.23 4.44
C THR A 51 9.95 -30.78 4.19
N GLU A 52 9.86 -32.10 4.03
CA GLU A 52 8.74 -32.90 3.53
C GLU A 52 7.47 -32.94 4.41
N GLU A 53 6.99 -31.80 4.86
CA GLU A 53 5.63 -31.58 5.38
C GLU A 53 4.92 -30.47 4.59
N SER A 54 5.17 -30.39 3.28
CA SER A 54 4.30 -29.65 2.33
C SER A 54 3.01 -30.45 2.08
N GLY A 55 2.23 -30.67 3.13
CA GLY A 55 0.87 -31.17 3.05
C GLY A 55 -0.05 -30.02 2.63
N SER A 56 -0.27 -29.85 1.32
CA SER A 56 -1.22 -28.91 0.72
C SER A 56 -0.88 -27.42 0.87
N LEU A 57 0.32 -27.02 0.44
CA LEU A 57 0.54 -25.63 0.03
C LEU A 57 0.16 -25.52 -1.44
N GLY A 58 -0.83 -24.67 -1.73
CA GLY A 58 -1.33 -24.42 -3.08
C GLY A 58 -0.26 -23.82 -4.00
N ASP A 59 -0.63 -23.69 -5.27
CA ASP A 59 0.11 -23.02 -6.35
C ASP A 59 0.34 -21.53 -6.03
N GLY A 60 1.21 -21.26 -5.05
CA GLY A 60 1.46 -19.93 -4.48
C GLY A 60 2.96 -19.61 -4.50
N GLY A 61 3.31 -18.42 -4.95
CA GLY A 61 4.69 -17.95 -4.97
C GLY A 61 5.18 -17.57 -3.57
N PRO A 62 6.49 -17.33 -3.37
CA PRO A 62 7.00 -16.85 -2.09
C PRO A 62 6.36 -15.52 -1.65
N GLU A 63 5.86 -14.72 -2.60
CA GLU A 63 5.13 -13.47 -2.36
C GLU A 63 3.79 -13.65 -1.64
N ASP A 64 3.18 -14.83 -1.70
CA ASP A 64 1.95 -15.17 -0.98
C ASP A 64 2.10 -14.99 0.54
N ALA A 65 3.32 -15.21 1.04
CA ALA A 65 3.64 -15.02 2.45
C ALA A 65 3.52 -13.55 2.90
N LEU A 66 3.56 -12.60 1.96
CA LEU A 66 3.46 -11.16 2.23
C LEU A 66 2.03 -10.64 2.22
N ILE A 67 1.07 -11.44 1.74
CA ILE A 67 -0.34 -11.03 1.61
C ILE A 67 -0.99 -11.06 3.01
N PRO A 68 -1.74 -10.02 3.41
CA PRO A 68 -2.09 -8.80 2.67
C PRO A 68 -1.02 -7.69 2.74
N TYR A 69 -0.80 -6.99 1.61
CA TYR A 69 0.18 -5.91 1.54
C TYR A 69 -0.30 -4.64 0.83
N CYS A 70 0.43 -3.54 1.08
CA CYS A 70 0.37 -2.29 0.34
C CYS A 70 1.77 -1.88 -0.13
N ILE A 71 1.93 -1.49 -1.38
CA ILE A 71 3.13 -0.84 -1.90
C ILE A 71 2.84 0.65 -2.02
N VAL A 72 3.72 1.47 -1.45
CA VAL A 72 3.69 2.93 -1.57
C VAL A 72 4.87 3.34 -2.43
N ARG A 73 4.60 3.97 -3.58
CA ARG A 73 5.65 4.39 -4.52
C ARG A 73 5.39 5.79 -5.06
N THR A 74 6.43 6.61 -5.05
CA THR A 74 6.49 7.88 -5.75
C THR A 74 6.93 7.63 -7.18
N THR A 75 6.14 8.04 -8.15
CA THR A 75 6.44 7.80 -9.58
C THR A 75 7.00 9.02 -10.29
N GLU A 76 6.64 10.21 -9.83
CA GLU A 76 7.00 11.49 -10.46
C GLU A 76 7.12 12.55 -9.37
N ILE A 77 8.06 13.48 -9.54
CA ILE A 77 8.24 14.64 -8.68
C ILE A 77 8.48 15.86 -9.57
N ASP A 78 7.56 16.81 -9.53
CA ASP A 78 7.64 18.09 -10.21
C ASP A 78 8.16 19.16 -9.25
N PHE A 79 9.36 19.67 -9.49
CA PHE A 79 9.96 20.72 -8.66
C PHE A 79 9.48 22.10 -9.13
N GLN A 80 9.06 22.92 -8.18
CA GLN A 80 8.68 24.32 -8.33
C GLN A 80 9.57 25.18 -7.42
N ASP A 81 9.52 26.51 -7.55
CA ASP A 81 10.47 27.43 -6.89
C ASP A 81 10.54 27.30 -5.35
N GLU A 82 9.43 26.93 -4.69
CA GLU A 82 9.36 26.83 -3.21
C GLU A 82 8.77 25.49 -2.71
N SER A 83 8.50 24.54 -3.62
CA SER A 83 7.92 23.25 -3.26
C SER A 83 8.08 22.23 -4.38
N ALA A 84 7.89 20.95 -4.07
CA ALA A 84 7.77 19.91 -5.08
C ALA A 84 6.39 19.22 -5.00
N GLU A 85 5.82 18.83 -6.14
CA GLU A 85 4.63 17.99 -6.20
C GLU A 85 5.02 16.56 -6.58
N ALA A 86 4.68 15.60 -5.73
CA ALA A 86 4.95 14.19 -5.92
C ALA A 86 3.66 13.43 -6.25
N ARG A 87 3.70 12.64 -7.32
CA ARG A 87 2.65 11.66 -7.62
C ARG A 87 2.98 10.35 -6.94
N VAL A 88 2.06 9.90 -6.09
CA VAL A 88 2.20 8.69 -5.28
C VAL A 88 1.10 7.70 -5.64
N TYR A 89 1.52 6.45 -5.87
CA TYR A 89 0.63 5.32 -6.05
C TYR A 89 0.68 4.42 -4.83
N LEU A 90 -0.50 4.08 -4.33
CA LEU A 90 -0.74 3.03 -3.36
C LEU A 90 -1.26 1.81 -4.12
N VAL A 91 -0.64 0.64 -3.96
CA VAL A 91 -1.08 -0.60 -4.62
C VAL A 91 -1.32 -1.66 -3.55
N PHE A 92 -2.50 -2.27 -3.53
CA PHE A 92 -2.93 -3.22 -2.53
C PHE A 92 -3.13 -4.60 -3.14
N CYS A 93 -2.77 -5.63 -2.39
CA CYS A 93 -3.12 -7.02 -2.68
C CYS A 93 -3.77 -7.63 -1.43
N LEU A 94 -4.99 -8.12 -1.62
CA LEU A 94 -5.76 -8.85 -0.61
C LEU A 94 -6.06 -10.25 -1.10
N TYR A 95 -6.32 -11.15 -0.15
CA TYR A 95 -6.69 -12.53 -0.42
C TYR A 95 -8.03 -12.86 0.21
N ASP A 96 -8.94 -13.46 -0.57
CA ASP A 96 -10.20 -13.96 -0.05
C ASP A 96 -10.70 -15.18 -0.85
N LYS A 97 -10.75 -16.35 -0.19
CA LYS A 97 -11.30 -17.61 -0.74
C LYS A 97 -12.80 -17.77 -0.47
N ASP A 98 -13.45 -16.84 0.22
CA ASP A 98 -14.89 -16.90 0.49
C ASP A 98 -15.65 -16.75 -0.84
N SER A 99 -16.47 -17.75 -1.17
CA SER A 99 -17.26 -17.80 -2.39
C SER A 99 -18.31 -16.69 -2.49
N SER A 100 -18.53 -15.92 -1.42
CA SER A 100 -19.35 -14.70 -1.43
C SER A 100 -18.64 -13.46 -2.01
N MET A 101 -17.40 -13.57 -2.50
CA MET A 101 -16.63 -12.48 -3.12
C MET A 101 -16.50 -11.23 -2.22
N LYS A 102 -16.40 -11.43 -0.90
CA LYS A 102 -16.20 -10.34 0.07
C LYS A 102 -14.88 -9.60 -0.16
N GLY A 103 -13.91 -10.18 -0.85
CA GLY A 103 -12.64 -9.54 -1.21
C GLY A 103 -12.83 -8.20 -1.94
N ASN A 104 -13.76 -8.13 -2.90
CA ASN A 104 -14.06 -6.88 -3.62
C ASN A 104 -14.65 -5.81 -2.69
N GLN A 105 -15.56 -6.19 -1.80
CA GLN A 105 -16.16 -5.26 -0.83
C GLN A 105 -15.12 -4.79 0.18
N THR A 106 -14.27 -5.71 0.65
CA THR A 106 -13.17 -5.42 1.59
C THR A 106 -12.16 -4.47 0.97
N MET A 107 -11.80 -4.68 -0.31
CA MET A 107 -10.96 -3.78 -1.08
C MET A 107 -11.57 -2.39 -1.16
N TRP A 108 -12.82 -2.25 -1.61
CA TRP A 108 -13.48 -0.94 -1.68
C TRP A 108 -13.61 -0.26 -0.33
N ASN A 109 -13.84 -1.01 0.74
CA ASN A 109 -13.90 -0.47 2.10
C ASN A 109 -12.54 0.09 2.54
N LEU A 110 -11.44 -0.60 2.22
CA LEU A 110 -10.07 -0.12 2.46
C LEU A 110 -9.78 1.15 1.65
N LEU A 111 -10.05 1.15 0.33
CA LEU A 111 -9.80 2.29 -0.55
C LEU A 111 -10.60 3.53 -0.10
N ASN A 112 -11.88 3.36 0.23
CA ASN A 112 -12.76 4.44 0.70
C ASN A 112 -12.33 4.99 2.06
N ARG A 113 -11.86 4.13 2.98
CA ARG A 113 -11.38 4.56 4.29
C ARG A 113 -10.11 5.42 4.16
N ILE A 114 -9.18 5.00 3.30
CA ILE A 114 -7.93 5.73 3.08
C ILE A 114 -8.20 7.07 2.38
N THR A 115 -8.90 7.06 1.26
CA THR A 115 -9.23 8.29 0.53
C THR A 115 -10.09 9.24 1.36
N GLY A 116 -11.09 8.72 2.09
CA GLY A 116 -11.91 9.51 3.00
C GLY A 116 -11.10 10.19 4.10
N TYR A 117 -10.15 9.47 4.71
CA TYR A 117 -9.26 10.03 5.72
C TYR A 117 -8.42 11.19 5.17
N PHE A 118 -7.72 10.99 4.04
CA PHE A 118 -6.83 12.02 3.49
C PHE A 118 -7.57 13.19 2.86
N ARG A 119 -8.81 13.00 2.40
CA ARG A 119 -9.67 14.12 1.98
C ARG A 119 -10.10 15.00 3.14
N ALA A 120 -10.34 14.40 4.31
CA ALA A 120 -10.69 15.12 5.54
C ALA A 120 -9.46 15.70 6.27
N ASN A 121 -8.33 14.97 6.23
CA ASN A 121 -7.09 15.28 6.91
C ASN A 121 -5.94 15.30 5.88
N PRO A 122 -5.84 16.37 5.07
CA PRO A 122 -4.86 16.44 3.97
C PRO A 122 -3.42 16.66 4.45
N VAL A 123 -3.18 16.89 5.73
CA VAL A 123 -1.84 17.08 6.30
C VAL A 123 -1.32 15.74 6.83
N LEU A 124 -0.10 15.38 6.44
CA LEU A 124 0.64 14.28 7.04
C LEU A 124 2.05 14.77 7.41
N ASP A 125 2.29 15.00 8.70
CA ASP A 125 3.48 15.70 9.19
C ASP A 125 3.66 17.06 8.48
N ALA A 126 4.70 17.20 7.64
CA ALA A 126 4.99 18.39 6.86
C ALA A 126 4.48 18.31 5.41
N PHE A 127 3.92 17.17 5.00
CA PHE A 127 3.43 16.94 3.65
C PHE A 127 1.96 17.32 3.54
N TRP A 128 1.56 17.82 2.37
CA TRP A 128 0.18 18.20 2.09
C TRP A 128 -0.39 17.40 0.92
N CYS A 129 -1.56 16.80 1.07
CA CYS A 129 -2.21 16.02 0.05
C CYS A 129 -3.27 16.84 -0.71
N ARG A 130 -3.25 16.75 -2.05
CA ARG A 130 -4.36 17.24 -2.87
C ARG A 130 -5.59 16.37 -2.60
N ARG A 131 -6.75 17.00 -2.52
CA ARG A 131 -8.03 16.29 -2.26
C ARG A 131 -8.51 15.46 -3.46
N GLU A 132 -8.03 15.80 -4.66
CA GLU A 132 -8.26 15.01 -5.86
C GLU A 132 -7.44 13.73 -5.78
N MET A 133 -8.12 12.59 -5.85
CA MET A 133 -7.55 11.26 -5.75
C MET A 133 -8.35 10.33 -6.65
N LYS A 134 -7.68 9.30 -7.19
CA LYS A 134 -8.33 8.26 -7.98
C LYS A 134 -8.13 6.92 -7.29
N ALA A 135 -9.22 6.26 -6.92
CA ALA A 135 -9.20 4.87 -6.45
C ALA A 135 -9.70 3.95 -7.57
N VAL A 136 -9.07 2.79 -7.73
CA VAL A 136 -9.38 1.81 -8.78
C VAL A 136 -9.19 0.39 -8.26
N THR A 137 -9.97 -0.55 -8.79
CA THR A 137 -9.79 -1.99 -8.59
C THR A 137 -9.49 -2.64 -9.94
N GLN A 138 -8.76 -3.75 -9.95
CA GLN A 138 -8.56 -4.54 -11.16
C GLN A 138 -9.87 -5.19 -11.59
N GLU A 139 -10.14 -5.22 -12.90
CA GLU A 139 -11.35 -5.83 -13.49
C GLU A 139 -11.14 -7.28 -13.92
N GLU A 140 -9.88 -7.71 -14.04
CA GLU A 140 -9.52 -9.09 -14.40
C GLU A 140 -9.89 -10.07 -13.28
N ASP A 141 -10.40 -11.24 -13.66
CA ASP A 141 -10.70 -12.33 -12.73
C ASP A 141 -9.39 -12.96 -12.25
N THR A 142 -8.92 -12.47 -11.11
CA THR A 142 -7.71 -12.92 -10.41
C THR A 142 -8.06 -13.73 -9.16
N TYR A 143 -9.31 -14.21 -9.05
CA TYR A 143 -9.78 -14.94 -7.87
C TYR A 143 -8.81 -16.09 -7.51
N PRO A 144 -8.41 -16.23 -6.24
CA PRO A 144 -8.90 -15.55 -5.02
C PRO A 144 -8.16 -14.25 -4.62
N TYR A 145 -7.35 -13.67 -5.51
CA TYR A 145 -6.61 -12.43 -5.27
C TYR A 145 -7.44 -11.21 -5.67
N PHE A 146 -7.27 -10.11 -4.93
CA PHE A 146 -7.95 -8.86 -5.19
C PHE A 146 -6.95 -7.71 -5.17
N PHE A 147 -6.87 -6.99 -6.28
CA PHE A 147 -5.95 -5.87 -6.46
C PHE A 147 -6.69 -4.53 -6.55
N GLY A 148 -6.11 -3.53 -5.90
CA GLY A 148 -6.63 -2.17 -5.92
C GLY A 148 -5.52 -1.15 -5.82
N GLY A 149 -5.83 0.08 -6.18
CA GLY A 149 -4.86 1.16 -6.13
C GLY A 149 -5.47 2.51 -5.86
N ILE A 150 -4.63 3.43 -5.36
CA ILE A 150 -4.98 4.84 -5.17
C ILE A 150 -3.86 5.67 -5.78
N GLU A 151 -4.23 6.62 -6.64
CA GLU A 151 -3.35 7.67 -7.12
C GLU A 151 -3.62 8.96 -6.32
N MET A 152 -2.55 9.57 -5.82
CA MET A 152 -2.58 10.76 -4.97
C MET A 152 -1.48 11.74 -5.37
N THR A 153 -1.75 13.03 -5.25
CA THR A 153 -0.74 14.09 -5.43
C THR A 153 -0.40 14.73 -4.09
N TRP A 154 0.90 14.85 -3.79
CA TRP A 154 1.42 15.34 -2.53
C TRP A 154 2.39 16.51 -2.73
N CYS A 155 2.18 17.62 -2.03
CA CYS A 155 3.16 18.69 -1.94
C CYS A 155 4.21 18.35 -0.88
N ILE A 156 5.47 18.43 -1.27
CA ILE A 156 6.66 18.28 -0.45
C ILE A 156 7.25 19.68 -0.27
N PRO A 157 7.29 20.21 0.96
CA PRO A 157 7.93 21.50 1.22
C PRO A 157 9.45 21.40 1.00
N ASP A 158 10.03 22.48 0.51
CA ASP A 158 11.47 22.56 0.27
C ASP A 158 12.27 22.52 1.57
N VAL A 159 13.56 22.18 1.44
CA VAL A 159 14.51 22.40 2.53
C VAL A 159 14.91 23.87 2.44
N GLU A 160 14.62 24.67 3.47
CA GLU A 160 15.18 26.03 3.58
C GLU A 160 16.69 25.93 3.34
N ILE A 161 17.18 26.63 2.31
CA ILE A 161 18.61 26.78 2.09
C ILE A 161 19.12 27.51 3.33
N GLU A 162 19.91 26.85 4.19
CA GLU A 162 20.66 27.55 5.23
C GLU A 162 21.56 28.57 4.51
N GLU A 163 21.16 29.84 4.55
CA GLU A 163 22.04 30.94 4.21
C GLU A 163 23.22 30.85 5.19
N ARG A 164 24.36 30.36 4.70
CA ARG A 164 25.64 30.55 5.39
C ARG A 164 25.94 32.05 5.34
N GLU A 165 25.65 32.74 6.43
CA GLU A 165 26.25 34.05 6.74
C GLU A 165 27.78 33.95 6.87
#